data_AF-A0A671TUT4-F1
#
_entry.id   AF-A0A671TUT4-F1
#
_cell.length_a   1.000
_cell.length_b   1.000
_cell.length_c   1.000
_cell.angle_alpha   90.00
_cell.angle_beta   90.00
_cell.angle_gamma   90.00
#
_symmetry.space_group_name_H-M   'P 1'
#
loop_
_entity.id
_entity.type
_entity.pdbx_description
1 polymer ?
#
loop_
_entity_poly.entity_id
_entity_poly.type
_entity_poly.pdbx_seq_one_letter_code
_entity_poly.pdbx_strand_id
1 'polypeptide(L)'
;MGRKLDLSGLTDNEAEHVLQVVQRDMRLRKKEEERLSELKQELDEEGSRCLLLSRQSCFNRRCCIRCCSPFTFLLNPKRECHDCRYNVCKACRVYNKRDKAWLCSSCQKSR
;
A
#
# COMPACT_ATOMS: atom_id res chain seq x y z
N MET A 1 -17.78 2.71 27.18
CA MET A 1 -17.86 3.66 28.30
C MET A 1 -16.45 4.16 28.60
N GLY A 2 -16.04 5.30 28.03
CA GLY A 2 -14.72 5.88 28.29
C GLY A 2 -14.65 6.46 29.71
N ARG A 3 -13.61 6.14 30.47
CA ARG A 3 -13.34 6.79 31.76
C ARG A 3 -13.07 8.28 31.51
N LYS A 4 -13.73 9.14 32.27
CA LYS A 4 -13.54 10.59 32.20
C LYS A 4 -12.18 10.93 32.83
N LEU A 5 -11.29 11.59 32.08
CA LEU A 5 -10.07 12.16 32.65
C LEU A 5 -10.44 13.44 33.39
N ASP A 6 -10.04 13.57 34.65
CA ASP A 6 -10.12 14.83 35.38
C ASP A 6 -8.87 15.66 35.08
N LEU A 7 -9.07 16.88 34.57
CA LEU A 7 -8.02 17.83 34.18
C LEU A 7 -8.03 19.09 35.06
N SER A 8 -8.86 19.12 36.11
CA SER A 8 -9.05 20.30 36.98
C SER A 8 -7.80 20.71 37.75
N GLY A 9 -6.81 19.82 37.89
CA GLY A 9 -5.53 20.08 38.55
C GLY A 9 -4.49 20.82 37.69
N LEU A 10 -4.77 21.08 36.40
CA LEU A 10 -3.85 21.81 35.53
C LEU A 10 -3.99 23.32 35.73
N THR A 11 -2.87 24.03 35.78
CA THR A 11 -2.84 25.49 35.60
C THR A 11 -3.12 25.85 34.13
N ASP A 12 -3.52 27.10 33.87
CA ASP A 12 -3.82 27.56 32.50
C ASP A 12 -2.63 27.37 31.53
N ASN A 13 -1.40 27.59 32.00
CA ASN A 13 -0.19 27.42 31.18
C ASN A 13 0.06 25.94 30.84
N GLU A 14 -0.12 25.05 31.83
CA GLU A 14 0.00 23.61 31.59
C GLU A 14 -1.10 23.11 30.65
N ALA A 15 -2.34 23.58 30.82
CA ALA A 15 -3.45 23.24 29.96
C ALA A 15 -3.20 23.70 28.50
N GLU A 16 -2.70 24.92 28.30
CA GLU A 16 -2.34 25.44 26.98
C GLU A 16 -1.21 24.61 26.35
N HIS A 17 -0.17 24.27 27.13
CA HIS A 17 0.92 23.43 26.64
C HIS A 17 0.42 22.03 26.23
N VAL A 18 -0.42 21.40 27.04
CA VAL A 18 -1.05 20.11 26.72
C VAL A 18 -1.90 20.22 25.46
N LEU A 19 -2.70 21.29 25.31
CA LEU A 19 -3.51 21.52 24.13
C LEU A 19 -2.66 21.59 22.85
N GLN A 20 -1.52 22.27 22.89
CA GLN A 20 -0.60 22.36 21.75
C GLN A 20 -0.03 20.98 21.35
N VAL A 21 0.28 20.13 22.34
CA VAL A 21 0.71 18.75 22.10
C VAL A 21 -0.41 17.94 21.45
N VAL A 22 -1.64 18.01 21.99
CA VAL A 22 -2.81 17.32 21.43
C VAL A 22 -3.09 17.78 20.01
N GLN A 23 -3.08 19.08 19.73
CA GLN A 23 -3.29 19.60 18.37
C GLN A 23 -2.23 19.14 17.38
N ARG A 24 -0.96 19.03 17.81
CA ARG A 24 0.12 18.49 16.97
C ARG A 24 -0.12 17.01 16.67
N ASP A 25 -0.50 16.22 17.67
CA ASP A 25 -0.84 14.80 17.50
C ASP A 25 -2.04 14.64 16.55
N MET A 26 -3.09 15.44 16.70
CA MET A 26 -4.25 15.42 15.80
C MET A 26 -3.88 15.73 14.34
N ARG A 27 -2.99 16.72 14.12
CA ARG A 27 -2.48 17.02 12.76
C ARG A 27 -1.67 15.86 12.18
N LEU A 28 -0.84 15.22 13.00
CA LEU A 28 -0.04 14.07 12.58
C LEU A 28 -0.95 12.88 12.21
N ARG A 29 -1.96 12.58 13.04
CA ARG A 29 -2.94 11.53 12.76
C ARG A 29 -3.72 11.78 11.49
N LYS A 30 -4.22 13.01 11.29
CA LYS A 30 -4.95 13.38 10.07
C LYS A 30 -4.09 13.17 8.82
N LYS A 31 -2.83 13.61 8.85
CA LYS A 31 -1.90 13.42 7.72
C LYS A 31 -1.64 11.94 7.43
N GLU A 32 -1.51 11.12 8.47
CA GLU A 32 -1.30 9.68 8.31
C GLU A 32 -2.56 8.98 7.79
N GLU A 33 -3.75 9.39 8.25
CA GLU A 33 -5.03 8.90 7.73
C GLU A 33 -5.20 9.23 6.24
N GLU A 34 -4.90 10.47 5.83
CA GLU A 34 -4.92 10.90 4.42
C GLU A 34 -3.95 10.05 3.59
N ARG A 35 -2.69 9.90 4.03
CA ARG A 35 -1.67 9.09 3.35
C ARG A 35 -2.10 7.63 3.19
N LEU A 36 -2.71 7.03 4.21
CA LEU A 36 -3.22 5.65 4.16
C LEU A 36 -4.46 5.53 3.26
N SER A 37 -5.32 6.55 3.24
CA SER A 37 -6.49 6.61 2.37
C SER A 37 -6.09 6.61 0.90
N GLU A 38 -5.14 7.47 0.52
CA GLU A 38 -4.59 7.53 -0.84
C GLU A 38 -3.98 6.19 -1.26
N LEU A 39 -3.16 5.58 -0.39
CA LEU A 39 -2.55 4.28 -0.67
C LEU A 39 -3.58 3.16 -0.87
N LYS A 40 -4.66 3.15 -0.10
CA LYS A 40 -5.75 2.18 -0.26
C LYS A 40 -6.46 2.37 -1.60
N GLN A 41 -6.79 3.60 -1.94
CA GLN A 41 -7.40 3.94 -3.21
C GLN A 41 -6.54 3.48 -4.40
N GLU A 42 -5.23 3.76 -4.38
CA GLU A 42 -4.31 3.30 -5.42
C GLU A 42 -4.29 1.77 -5.56
N LEU A 43 -4.36 1.02 -4.44
CA LEU A 43 -4.40 -0.43 -4.46
C LEU A 43 -5.74 -0.96 -5.03
N ASP A 44 -6.86 -0.32 -4.71
CA ASP A 44 -8.19 -0.69 -5.20
C ASP A 44 -8.33 -0.43 -6.71
N GLU A 45 -7.85 0.70 -7.19
CA GLU A 45 -7.79 1.05 -8.62
C GLU A 45 -6.93 0.05 -9.40
N GLU A 46 -5.75 -0.26 -8.86
CA GLU A 46 -4.82 -1.23 -9.44
C GLU A 46 -5.40 -2.66 -9.43
N GLY A 47 -6.12 -3.04 -8.38
CA GLY A 47 -6.86 -4.30 -8.29
C GLY A 47 -7.95 -4.41 -9.35
N SER A 48 -8.75 -3.35 -9.51
CA SER A 48 -9.79 -3.25 -10.53
C SER A 48 -9.20 -3.35 -11.94
N ARG A 49 -8.08 -2.65 -12.22
CA ARG A 49 -7.38 -2.74 -13.50
C ARG A 49 -6.89 -4.17 -13.78
N CYS A 50 -6.30 -4.83 -12.80
CA CYS A 50 -5.84 -6.22 -12.95
C CYS A 50 -6.97 -7.20 -13.22
N LEU A 51 -8.13 -7.02 -12.58
CA LEU A 51 -9.32 -7.84 -12.82
C LEU A 51 -9.84 -7.69 -14.26
N LEU A 52 -9.82 -6.48 -14.82
CA LEU A 52 -10.20 -6.26 -16.21
C LEU A 52 -9.21 -6.92 -17.19
N LEU A 53 -7.90 -6.73 -16.96
CA LEU A 53 -6.85 -7.28 -17.81
C LEU A 53 -6.79 -8.82 -17.76
N SER A 54 -7.06 -9.43 -16.61
CA SER A 54 -7.03 -10.89 -16.46
C SER A 54 -8.15 -11.60 -17.23
N ARG A 55 -9.26 -10.92 -17.50
CA ARG A 55 -10.35 -11.41 -18.35
C ARG A 55 -10.00 -11.41 -19.84
N GLN A 56 -9.00 -10.63 -20.25
CA GLN A 56 -8.53 -10.63 -21.63
C GLN A 56 -7.68 -11.87 -21.92
N SER A 57 -8.06 -12.61 -22.97
CA SER A 57 -7.44 -13.89 -23.28
C SER A 57 -5.91 -13.80 -23.43
N CYS A 58 -5.21 -14.63 -22.67
CA CYS A 58 -3.75 -14.71 -22.67
C CYS A 58 -3.01 -13.38 -22.39
N PHE A 59 -3.66 -12.33 -21.85
CA PHE A 59 -2.98 -11.07 -21.58
C PHE A 59 -1.83 -11.28 -20.60
N ASN A 60 -2.11 -11.81 -19.40
CA ASN A 60 -1.07 -12.03 -18.40
C ASN A 60 -0.08 -13.15 -18.75
N ARG A 61 -0.35 -13.95 -19.79
CA ARG A 61 0.65 -14.89 -20.33
C ARG A 61 1.69 -14.18 -21.20
N ARG A 62 1.31 -13.06 -21.84
CA ARG A 62 2.12 -12.31 -22.81
C ARG A 62 2.68 -11.00 -22.25
N CYS A 63 1.98 -10.37 -21.32
CA CYS A 63 2.31 -9.05 -20.79
C CYS A 63 2.30 -9.03 -19.26
N CYS A 64 3.13 -8.16 -18.68
CA CYS A 64 3.12 -7.88 -17.24
C CYS A 64 1.76 -7.30 -16.81
N ILE A 65 1.15 -7.84 -15.76
CA ILE A 65 -0.15 -7.31 -15.27
C ILE A 65 -0.05 -5.86 -14.75
N ARG A 66 1.14 -5.44 -14.32
CA ARG A 66 1.38 -4.13 -13.68
C ARG A 66 1.70 -3.02 -14.67
N CYS A 67 2.62 -3.24 -15.60
CA CYS A 67 3.04 -2.20 -16.55
C CYS A 67 2.54 -2.44 -17.99
N CYS A 68 1.79 -3.52 -18.22
CA CYS A 68 1.29 -3.94 -19.54
C CYS A 68 2.36 -4.21 -20.61
N SER A 69 3.65 -4.10 -20.29
CA SER A 69 4.75 -4.38 -21.22
C SER A 69 4.83 -5.88 -21.55
N PRO A 70 5.12 -6.25 -22.80
CA PRO A 70 5.26 -7.65 -23.20
C PRO A 70 6.45 -8.32 -22.51
N PHE A 71 6.32 -9.60 -22.23
CA PHE A 71 7.42 -10.43 -21.79
C PHE A 71 8.32 -10.78 -22.97
N THR A 72 9.61 -10.74 -22.75
CA THR A 72 10.63 -11.14 -23.72
C THR A 72 11.62 -12.07 -23.05
N PHE A 73 12.02 -13.12 -23.76
CA PHE A 73 13.04 -14.05 -23.28
C PHE A 73 14.34 -13.24 -23.05
N LEU A 74 14.89 -13.30 -21.83
CA LEU A 74 16.08 -12.57 -21.34
C LEU A 74 15.89 -11.11 -20.90
N LEU A 75 15.37 -10.21 -21.75
CA LEU A 75 15.31 -8.77 -21.41
C LEU A 75 14.19 -8.45 -20.41
N ASN A 76 13.03 -9.09 -20.58
CA ASN A 76 11.87 -8.85 -19.74
C ASN A 76 11.24 -10.18 -19.26
N PRO A 77 11.97 -10.97 -18.45
CA PRO A 77 11.55 -12.31 -18.09
C PRO A 77 10.34 -12.27 -17.17
N LYS A 78 9.32 -13.06 -17.52
CA LYS A 78 8.14 -13.27 -16.68
C LYS A 78 8.50 -13.98 -15.37
N ARG A 79 7.81 -13.63 -14.29
CA ARG A 79 7.80 -14.40 -13.04
C ARG A 79 6.45 -14.23 -12.35
N GLU A 80 5.96 -15.29 -11.74
CA GLU A 80 4.73 -15.28 -10.96
C GLU A 80 4.93 -14.58 -9.61
N CYS A 81 3.99 -13.72 -9.23
CA CYS A 81 3.87 -13.18 -7.88
C CYS A 81 3.35 -14.26 -6.92
N HIS A 82 3.98 -14.43 -5.77
CA HIS A 82 3.58 -15.43 -4.77
C HIS A 82 2.15 -15.22 -4.26
N ASP A 83 1.77 -13.97 -3.96
CA ASP A 83 0.48 -13.66 -3.33
C ASP A 83 -0.69 -13.72 -4.33
N CYS A 84 -0.60 -13.00 -5.46
CA CYS A 84 -1.72 -12.84 -6.40
C CYS A 84 -1.64 -13.71 -7.65
N ARG A 85 -0.59 -14.52 -7.82
CA ARG A 85 -0.40 -15.46 -8.95
C ARG A 85 -0.34 -14.86 -10.35
N TYR A 86 -0.36 -13.52 -10.48
CA TYR A 86 -0.13 -12.88 -11.77
C TYR A 86 1.36 -12.89 -12.15
N ASN A 87 1.62 -13.02 -13.45
CA ASN A 87 2.95 -12.83 -14.01
C ASN A 87 3.32 -11.34 -14.05
N VAL A 88 4.54 -11.05 -13.62
CA VAL A 88 5.13 -9.72 -13.57
C VAL A 88 6.55 -9.70 -14.11
N CYS A 89 6.93 -8.55 -14.67
CA CYS A 89 8.25 -8.31 -15.20
C CYS A 89 9.31 -8.09 -14.11
N LYS A 90 10.58 -7.94 -14.49
CA LYS A 90 11.67 -7.65 -13.56
C LYS A 90 11.48 -6.32 -12.81
N ALA A 91 10.95 -5.29 -13.48
CA ALA A 91 10.77 -3.96 -12.90
C ALA A 91 9.56 -3.88 -11.95
N CYS A 92 8.54 -4.73 -12.13
CA CYS A 92 7.32 -4.72 -11.32
C CYS A 92 7.31 -5.76 -10.21
N ARG A 93 8.48 -6.31 -9.85
CA ARG A 93 8.61 -7.32 -8.80
C ARG A 93 9.77 -7.05 -7.86
N VAL A 94 9.61 -7.48 -6.63
CA VAL A 94 10.60 -7.39 -5.56
C VAL A 94 10.77 -8.76 -4.92
N TYR A 95 11.97 -9.02 -4.40
CA TYR A 95 12.22 -10.24 -3.62
C TYR A 95 11.97 -9.96 -2.14
N ASN A 96 11.00 -10.65 -1.57
CA ASN A 96 10.74 -10.61 -0.14
C ASN A 96 11.68 -11.59 0.57
N LYS A 97 12.61 -11.06 1.36
CA LYS A 97 13.62 -11.86 2.08
C LYS A 97 13.01 -12.73 3.18
N ARG A 98 11.95 -12.26 3.84
CA ARG A 98 11.28 -12.96 4.95
C ARG A 98 10.61 -14.24 4.46
N ASP A 99 9.86 -14.14 3.36
CA ASP A 99 9.10 -15.25 2.80
C ASP A 99 9.88 -16.02 1.73
N LYS A 100 11.10 -15.58 1.42
CA LYS A 100 11.97 -16.09 0.35
C LYS A 100 11.25 -16.17 -1.00
N ALA A 101 10.35 -15.24 -1.27
CA ALA A 101 9.43 -15.27 -2.40
C ALA A 101 9.46 -13.98 -3.23
N TRP A 102 9.02 -14.06 -4.49
CA TRP A 102 8.87 -12.90 -5.35
C TRP A 102 7.46 -12.33 -5.25
N LEU A 103 7.36 -11.03 -5.03
CA LEU A 103 6.10 -10.29 -4.94
C LEU A 103 6.05 -9.24 -6.03
N CYS A 104 4.85 -8.99 -6.57
CA CYS A 104 4.65 -7.81 -7.40
C CYS A 104 4.65 -6.54 -6.54
N SER A 105 4.92 -5.39 -7.17
CA SER A 105 4.93 -4.09 -6.49
C SER A 105 3.67 -3.81 -5.68
N SER A 106 2.49 -4.16 -6.19
CA SER A 106 1.22 -3.93 -5.47
C SER A 106 1.03 -4.87 -4.28
N CYS A 107 1.38 -6.15 -4.37
CA CYS A 107 1.33 -7.07 -3.23
C CYS A 107 2.36 -6.71 -2.16
N GLN A 108 3.53 -6.19 -2.56
CA GLN A 108 4.50 -5.63 -1.62
C GLN A 108 3.93 -4.40 -0.92
N LYS A 109 3.26 -3.49 -1.66
CA LYS A 109 2.68 -2.26 -1.10
C LYS A 109 1.50 -2.54 -0.16
N SER A 110 0.78 -3.63 -0.37
CA SER A 110 -0.35 -4.06 0.47
C SER A 110 0.08 -4.72 1.79
N ARG A 111 1.36 -5.04 1.97
CA ARG A 111 1.92 -5.64 3.18
C ARG A 111 2.54 -4.56 4.06
#